data_AF-A0A7C7USA6-F1
#
_entry.id   AF-A0A7C7USA6-F1
#
_cell.length_a   1.000
_cell.length_b   1.000
_cell.length_c   1.000
_cell.angle_alpha   90.00
_cell.angle_beta   90.00
_cell.angle_gamma   90.00
#
_symmetry.space_group_name_H-M   'P 1'
#
loop_
_entity.id
_entity.type
_entity.pdbx_description
1 polymer ?
#
loop_
_entity_poly.entity_id
_entity_poly.type
_entity_poly.pdbx_seq_one_letter_code
_entity_poly.pdbx_strand_id
1 'polypeptide(L)' 'MEQVEDPDQSQIQPLVGQAEAKDLPILAAALSKGCQYLVTFNVRHYQPSAGIITVLRPGEFLLKLREQLSRLVS' A
#
# COMPACT_ATOMS: atom_id res chain seq x y z
N MET A 1 -13.63 -11.17 -3.71
CA MET A 1 -12.58 -10.14 -3.91
C MET A 1 -13.31 -8.87 -4.29
N GLU A 2 -13.14 -7.78 -3.53
CA GLU A 2 -13.70 -6.48 -3.89
C GLU A 2 -12.80 -5.84 -4.95
N GLN A 3 -13.38 -5.32 -6.02
CA GLN A 3 -12.69 -4.50 -6.99
C GLN A 3 -12.83 -3.03 -6.58
N VAL A 4 -11.70 -2.31 -6.57
CA VAL A 4 -11.68 -0.86 -6.32
C VAL A 4 -11.78 -0.13 -7.65
N GLU A 5 -12.58 0.94 -7.69
CA GLU A 5 -12.67 1.81 -8.86
C GLU A 5 -11.33 2.54 -9.11
N ASP A 6 -11.10 2.91 -10.37
CA ASP A 6 -9.90 3.66 -10.72
C ASP A 6 -9.95 5.04 -10.05
N PRO A 7 -8.84 5.46 -9.39
CA PRO A 7 -8.79 6.78 -8.78
C PRO A 7 -8.75 7.87 -9.84
N ASP A 8 -9.37 9.01 -9.54
CA ASP A 8 -9.34 10.16 -10.41
C ASP A 8 -8.00 10.93 -10.34
N GLN A 9 -7.82 11.90 -11.23
CA GLN A 9 -6.60 12.71 -11.30
C GLN A 9 -6.36 13.52 -10.02
N SER A 10 -7.40 13.94 -9.30
CA SER A 10 -7.25 14.70 -8.05
C SER A 10 -6.69 13.83 -6.92
N GLN A 11 -6.92 12.52 -6.97
CA GLN A 11 -6.34 11.55 -6.04
C GLN A 11 -4.91 11.14 -6.43
N ILE A 12 -4.58 11.17 -7.73
CA ILE A 12 -3.26 10.78 -8.26
C ILE A 12 -2.24 11.91 -8.14
N GLN A 13 -2.62 13.15 -8.49
CA GLN A 13 -1.70 14.28 -8.61
C GLN A 13 -0.87 14.58 -7.34
N PRO A 14 -1.42 14.48 -6.12
CA PRO A 14 -0.65 14.69 -4.88
C PRO A 14 0.42 13.62 -4.61
N LEU A 15 0.37 12.49 -5.30
CA LEU A 15 1.24 11.33 -5.08
C LEU A 15 2.38 11.26 -6.09
N VAL A 16 2.47 12.19 -7.04
CA VAL A 16 3.56 12.22 -8.02
C VAL A 16 4.92 12.23 -7.31
N GLY A 17 5.81 11.34 -7.76
CA GLY A 17 7.13 11.13 -7.15
C GLY A 17 7.15 10.12 -5.99
N GLN A 18 5.98 9.71 -5.47
CA GLN A 18 5.87 8.68 -4.43
C GLN A 18 5.74 7.25 -4.98
N ALA A 19 5.52 7.11 -6.29
CA ALA A 19 5.67 5.86 -7.02
C ALA A 19 6.05 6.15 -8.48
N GLU A 20 6.47 5.12 -9.22
CA GLU A 20 6.57 5.20 -10.68
C GLU A 20 5.22 5.63 -11.28
N ALA A 21 5.24 6.40 -12.36
CA ALA A 21 4.03 7.00 -12.93
C ALA A 21 2.91 5.99 -13.22
N LYS A 22 3.27 4.79 -13.71
CA LYS A 22 2.33 3.69 -14.00
C LYS A 22 1.72 3.06 -12.74
N ASP A 23 2.39 3.20 -11.60
CA ASP A 23 2.05 2.60 -10.32
C ASP A 23 1.30 3.58 -9.39
N LEU A 24 1.25 4.87 -9.75
CA LEU A 24 0.53 5.91 -8.99
C LEU A 24 -0.96 5.58 -8.75
N PRO A 25 -1.73 5.06 -9.73
CA PRO A 25 -3.14 4.70 -9.48
C PRO A 25 -3.29 3.62 -8.40
N ILE A 26 -2.34 2.68 -8.31
CA ILE A 26 -2.38 1.61 -7.29
C ILE A 26 -2.15 2.22 -5.90
N LEU A 27 -1.17 3.13 -5.78
CA LEU A 27 -0.91 3.84 -4.52
C LEU A 27 -2.10 4.71 -4.10
N ALA A 28 -2.70 5.44 -5.04
CA ALA A 28 -3.88 6.28 -4.81
C ALA A 28 -5.07 5.46 -4.32
N ALA A 29 -5.37 4.33 -4.98
CA ALA A 29 -6.46 3.44 -4.60
C ALA A 29 -6.25 2.89 -3.17
N ALA A 30 -5.04 2.43 -2.84
CA ALA A 30 -4.74 1.91 -1.50
C ALA A 30 -4.92 2.98 -0.40
N LEU A 31 -4.46 4.20 -0.64
CA LEU A 31 -4.66 5.31 0.30
C LEU A 31 -6.13 5.71 0.44
N SER A 32 -6.88 5.74 -0.67
CA SER A 32 -8.31 6.08 -0.65
C SER A 32 -9.15 5.10 0.17
N LYS A 33 -8.74 3.82 0.22
CA LYS A 33 -9.37 2.77 1.01
C LYS A 33 -8.83 2.68 2.43
N GLY A 34 -7.93 3.59 2.83
CA GLY A 34 -7.32 3.61 4.16
C GLY A 34 -6.47 2.38 4.46
N CYS A 35 -5.89 1.76 3.43
CA CYS A 35 -5.06 0.58 3.60
C CYS A 35 -3.79 0.92 4.39
N GLN A 36 -3.50 0.14 5.44
CA GLN A 36 -2.23 0.26 6.18
C GLN A 36 -1.04 -0.35 5.42
N TYR A 37 -1.32 -1.32 4.55
CA TYR A 37 -0.31 -2.09 3.83
C TYR A 37 -0.62 -2.12 2.34
N LEU A 38 0.40 -1.88 1.51
CA LEU A 38 0.41 -2.21 0.09
C LEU A 38 1.35 -3.41 -0.12
N VAL A 39 0.77 -4.57 -0.38
CA VAL A 39 1.53 -5.84 -0.49
C VAL A 39 1.83 -6.13 -1.95
N THR A 40 3.11 -6.13 -2.33
CA THR A 40 3.55 -6.31 -3.73
C THR A 40 4.97 -6.86 -3.83
N PHE A 41 5.31 -7.50 -4.95
CA PHE A 41 6.72 -7.85 -5.25
C PHE A 41 7.51 -6.65 -5.80
N ASN A 42 6.82 -5.65 -6.36
CA ASN A 42 7.42 -4.49 -7.02
C ASN A 42 7.72 -3.35 -6.04
N VAL A 43 8.13 -3.67 -4.82
CA VAL A 43 8.35 -2.69 -3.73
C VAL A 43 9.19 -1.48 -4.15
N ARG A 44 10.19 -1.68 -5.02
CA ARG A 44 11.09 -0.61 -5.51
C ARG A 44 10.40 0.48 -6.33
N HIS A 45 9.22 0.19 -6.90
CA HIS A 45 8.44 1.19 -7.66
C HIS A 45 7.74 2.19 -6.74
N TYR A 46 7.75 1.99 -5.42
CA TYR A 46 7.02 2.79 -4.46
C TYR A 46 7.96 3.38 -3.41
N GLN A 47 7.88 4.69 -3.21
CA GLN A 47 8.62 5.48 -2.23
C GLN A 47 7.65 6.48 -1.55
N PRO A 48 6.59 5.99 -0.88
CA PRO A 48 5.62 6.86 -0.22
C PRO A 48 6.26 7.64 0.93
N SER A 49 5.71 8.83 1.20
CA SER A 49 6.09 9.60 2.39
C SER A 49 5.92 8.76 3.66
N ALA A 50 6.84 8.92 4.61
CA ALA A 50 6.83 8.14 5.83
C ALA A 50 5.48 8.28 6.58
N GLY A 51 4.90 7.15 6.98
CA GLY A 51 3.68 7.10 7.79
C GLY A 51 2.36 7.10 7.03
N ILE A 52 2.34 7.26 5.69
CA ILE A 52 1.08 7.26 4.94
C ILE A 52 0.59 5.85 4.59
N ILE A 53 1.51 4.94 4.25
CA ILE A 53 1.25 3.52 3.97
C ILE A 53 2.57 2.75 4.06
N THR A 54 2.52 1.47 4.46
CA THR A 54 3.71 0.61 4.43
C THR A 54 3.67 -0.28 3.19
N VAL A 55 4.70 -0.19 2.34
CA VAL A 55 4.85 -1.04 1.15
C VAL A 55 5.82 -2.17 1.46
N LEU A 56 5.42 -3.41 1.20
CA LEU A 56 6.18 -4.59 1.63
C LEU A 56 5.89 -5.82 0.78
N ARG A 57 6.79 -6.80 0.81
CA ARG A 57 6.63 -8.07 0.09
C ARG A 57 5.63 -8.99 0.80
N PRO A 58 4.95 -9.91 0.09
CA PRO A 58 4.00 -10.84 0.70
C PRO A 58 4.56 -11.64 1.89
N GLY A 59 5.81 -12.09 1.82
CA GLY A 59 6.45 -12.80 2.93
C GLY A 59 6.59 -11.94 4.19
N GLU A 60 6.94 -10.66 4.04
CA GLU A 60 7.05 -9.72 5.15
C GLU A 60 5.67 -9.42 5.76
N PHE A 61 4.63 -9.38 4.93
CA PHE A 61 3.25 -9.19 5.41
C PHE A 61 2.83 -10.32 6.34
N LEU A 62 3.06 -11.57 5.91
CA LEU A 62 2.69 -12.75 6.67
C LEU A 62 3.42 -12.81 8.02
N LEU A 63 4.69 -12.42 8.06
CA LEU A 63 5.44 -12.35 9.30
C LEU A 63 4.85 -11.30 10.27
N LYS A 64 4.55 -10.10 9.79
CA LYS A 64 3.89 -9.04 10.60
C LYS A 64 2.53 -9.47 11.11
N LEU A 65 1.72 -10.09 10.26
CA LEU A 65 0.39 -10.56 10.63
C LEU A 65 0.49 -11.67 11.70
N ARG A 66 1.40 -12.63 11.53
CA ARG A 66 1.64 -13.68 12.53
C ARG A 66 2.06 -13.09 13.87
N GLU A 67 2.95 -12.10 13.86
CA GLU A 67 3.37 -11.41 15.08
C GLU A 67 2.18 -10.72 15.76
N GLN A 68 1.37 -9.96 15.02
CA GLN A 68 0.16 -9.31 15.56
C GLN A 68 -0.82 -10.34 16.16
N LEU A 69 -1.10 -11.42 15.44
CA LEU A 69 -1.99 -12.48 15.92
C LEU A 69 -1.45 -13.15 17.17
N SER A 70 -0.14 -13.40 17.25
CA SER A 70 0.48 -14.03 18.44
C SER A 70 0.28 -13.21 19.72
N ARG A 71 0.19 -11.87 19.60
CA ARG A 71 -0.07 -10.96 20.73
C ARG A 71 -1.52 -10.94 21.19
N LEU A 72 -2.46 -11.48 20.40
CA LEU A 72 -3.88 -11.56 20.75
C LEU A 72 -4.25 -12.84 21.49
N VAL A 73 -3.42 -13.89 21.35
CA VAL A 73 -3.61 -15.19 22.02
C VAL A 73 -2.80 -15.28 23.32
N SER A 74 -2.08 -14.20 23.68
CA SER A 74 -1.37 -14.04 24.94
C SER A 74 -2.23 -13.30 25.96
#